data_AF-A0A6B2VL62-F1
#
_entry.id   AF-A0A6B2VL62-F1
#
_cell.length_a   1.000
_cell.length_b   1.000
_cell.length_c   1.000
_cell.angle_alpha   90.00
_cell.angle_beta   90.00
_cell.angle_gamma   90.00
#
_symmetry.space_group_name_H-M   'P 1'
#
loop_
_entity.id
_entity.type
_entity.pdbx_description
1 polymer ?
#
loop_
_entity_poly.entity_id
_entity_poly.type
_entity_poly.pdbx_seq_one_letter_code
_entity_poly.pdbx_strand_id
1 'polypeptide(L)'
;MTTDHRAEAERLLGAADTAIAAALEKTLPLEDQQHAAVLTGVLTNRALGHAMLAAGQITAVDVASYRHTIHSLRFALIRHVAEGLALSATDEAHQHACGLARYLDSVDLNIDREVDAYIDSLGQFSDPRDAWLNPTARRAKWDAEMTSPWGSPAK
;
A
#
# COMPACT_ATOMS: atom_id res chain seq x y z
N MET A 1 0.31 25.41 -3.06
CA MET A 1 -1.09 25.51 -2.61
C MET A 1 -1.87 24.47 -3.39
N THR A 2 -2.15 23.31 -2.81
CA THR A 2 -2.98 22.27 -3.44
C THR A 2 -4.44 22.65 -3.23
N THR A 3 -5.12 23.05 -4.29
CA THR A 3 -6.55 23.33 -4.26
C THR A 3 -7.27 22.01 -3.95
N ASP A 4 -8.01 21.96 -2.84
CA ASP A 4 -8.84 20.80 -2.53
C ASP A 4 -10.02 20.79 -3.50
N HIS A 5 -9.85 20.04 -4.60
CA HIS A 5 -10.84 19.92 -5.67
C HIS A 5 -12.20 19.41 -5.18
N ARG A 6 -12.23 18.68 -4.05
CA ARG A 6 -13.48 18.24 -3.43
C ARG A 6 -14.18 19.41 -2.74
N ALA A 7 -13.47 20.15 -1.90
CA ALA A 7 -14.03 21.30 -1.20
C ALA A 7 -14.52 22.38 -2.19
N GLU A 8 -13.80 22.60 -3.29
CA GLU A 8 -14.21 23.53 -4.33
C GLU A 8 -15.44 23.04 -5.13
N ALA A 9 -15.53 21.74 -5.42
CA ALA A 9 -16.69 21.18 -6.09
C ALA A 9 -17.94 21.14 -5.20
N GLU A 10 -17.79 20.87 -3.90
CA GLU A 10 -18.86 20.98 -2.89
C GLU A 10 -19.34 22.45 -2.77
N ARG A 11 -18.42 23.42 -2.81
CA ARG A 11 -18.75 24.85 -2.84
C ARG A 11 -19.55 25.25 -4.08
N LEU A 12 -19.15 24.76 -5.26
CA LEU A 12 -19.85 25.02 -6.53
C LEU A 12 -21.25 24.38 -6.57
N LEU A 13 -21.41 23.18 -6.03
CA LEU A 13 -22.71 22.51 -5.90
C LEU A 13 -23.64 23.26 -4.92
N GLY A 14 -23.13 23.65 -3.75
CA GLY A 14 -23.90 24.43 -2.78
C GLY A 14 -24.32 25.80 -3.31
N ALA A 15 -23.44 26.46 -4.08
CA ALA A 15 -23.76 27.72 -4.75
C ALA A 15 -24.84 27.53 -5.84
N ALA A 16 -24.78 26.41 -6.58
CA ALA A 16 -25.79 26.08 -7.58
C ALA A 16 -27.17 25.77 -6.95
N ASP A 17 -27.22 25.00 -5.85
CA ASP A 17 -28.47 24.70 -5.14
C ASP A 17 -29.11 25.95 -4.53
N THR A 18 -28.29 26.87 -4.01
CA THR A 18 -28.76 28.17 -3.50
C THR A 18 -29.31 29.05 -4.63
N ALA A 19 -28.64 29.06 -5.79
CA ALA A 19 -29.11 29.77 -6.98
C ALA A 19 -30.39 29.17 -7.56
N ILE A 20 -30.57 27.85 -7.49
CA ILE A 20 -31.81 27.14 -7.87
C ILE A 20 -32.97 27.61 -7.00
N ALA A 21 -32.80 27.59 -5.67
CA ALA A 21 -33.85 28.02 -4.74
C ALA A 21 -34.25 29.48 -4.98
N ALA A 22 -33.26 30.38 -5.13
CA ALA A 22 -33.50 31.79 -5.39
C ALA A 22 -34.12 32.07 -6.78
N ALA A 23 -33.74 31.28 -7.80
CA ALA A 23 -34.32 31.41 -9.14
C ALA A 23 -35.76 30.89 -9.17
N LEU A 24 -36.06 29.73 -8.58
CA LEU A 24 -37.42 29.17 -8.48
C LEU A 24 -38.38 30.08 -7.70
N GLU A 25 -37.90 30.71 -6.62
CA GLU A 25 -38.69 31.65 -5.81
C GLU A 25 -39.04 32.94 -6.59
N LYS A 26 -38.21 33.32 -7.57
CA LYS A 26 -38.35 34.56 -8.35
C LYS A 26 -39.09 34.40 -9.69
N THR A 27 -39.36 33.17 -10.16
CA THR A 27 -39.74 32.90 -11.57
C THR A 27 -41.13 32.32 -11.82
N LEU A 28 -42.07 32.39 -10.88
CA LEU A 28 -43.50 32.38 -11.26
C LEU A 28 -43.95 33.82 -11.59
N PRO A 29 -44.62 34.12 -12.75
CA PRO A 29 -44.47 33.75 -14.18
C PRO A 29 -43.91 34.96 -15.02
N LEU A 30 -43.52 34.97 -16.30
CA LEU A 30 -42.84 34.06 -17.24
C LEU A 30 -42.35 34.96 -18.43
N GLU A 31 -41.05 35.01 -18.72
CA GLU A 31 -40.58 35.19 -20.11
C GLU A 31 -39.53 34.11 -20.39
N ASP A 32 -39.93 33.16 -21.24
CA ASP A 32 -39.33 31.82 -21.43
C ASP A 32 -37.83 31.79 -21.74
N GLN A 33 -37.25 32.86 -22.27
CA GLN A 33 -35.82 32.89 -22.64
C GLN A 33 -34.89 33.17 -21.44
N GLN A 34 -35.31 34.02 -20.50
CA GLN A 34 -34.51 34.29 -19.29
C GLN A 34 -34.53 33.10 -18.35
N HIS A 35 -35.66 32.40 -18.27
CA HIS A 35 -35.79 31.16 -17.50
C HIS A 35 -34.92 30.04 -18.09
N ALA A 36 -34.91 29.88 -19.42
CA ALA A 36 -34.05 28.92 -20.09
C ALA A 36 -32.56 29.21 -19.82
N ALA A 37 -32.11 30.47 -19.92
CA ALA A 37 -30.72 30.85 -19.68
C ALA A 37 -30.27 30.60 -18.23
N VAL A 38 -31.10 30.93 -17.23
CA VAL A 38 -30.81 30.69 -15.81
C VAL A 38 -30.78 29.19 -15.53
N LEU A 39 -31.75 28.43 -16.03
CA LEU A 39 -31.80 26.98 -15.85
C LEU A 39 -30.61 26.29 -16.53
N THR A 40 -30.20 26.73 -17.73
CA THR A 40 -29.01 26.23 -18.42
C THR A 40 -27.75 26.53 -17.62
N GLY A 41 -27.54 27.76 -17.14
CA GLY A 41 -26.37 28.10 -16.33
C GLY A 41 -26.27 27.28 -15.04
N VAL A 42 -27.41 27.04 -14.40
CA VAL A 42 -27.53 26.17 -13.22
C VAL A 42 -27.16 24.72 -13.55
N LEU A 43 -27.74 24.13 -14.61
CA LEU A 43 -27.47 22.75 -15.01
C LEU A 43 -26.01 22.57 -15.43
N THR A 44 -25.42 23.55 -16.10
CA THR A 44 -24.00 23.56 -16.46
C THR A 44 -23.12 23.61 -15.21
N ASN A 45 -23.41 24.46 -14.23
CA ASN A 45 -22.64 24.52 -12.98
C ASN A 45 -22.75 23.22 -12.17
N ARG A 46 -23.93 22.59 -12.14
CA ARG A 46 -24.13 21.29 -11.50
C ARG A 46 -23.36 20.17 -12.21
N ALA A 47 -23.40 20.15 -13.54
CA ALA A 47 -22.63 19.20 -14.35
C ALA A 47 -21.12 19.37 -14.15
N LEU A 48 -20.63 20.61 -14.08
CA LEU A 48 -19.23 20.93 -13.78
C LEU A 48 -18.84 20.47 -12.36
N GLY A 49 -19.68 20.73 -11.35
CA GLY A 49 -19.45 20.28 -9.98
C GLY A 49 -19.35 18.76 -9.86
N HIS A 50 -20.26 18.02 -10.51
CA HIS A 50 -20.21 16.55 -10.56
C HIS A 50 -18.98 16.04 -11.34
N ALA A 51 -18.61 16.68 -12.45
CA ALA A 51 -17.43 16.31 -13.22
C ALA A 51 -16.14 16.52 -12.41
N MET A 52 -16.05 17.60 -11.63
CA MET A 52 -14.91 17.86 -10.75
C MET A 52 -14.82 16.87 -9.58
N LEU A 53 -15.95 16.50 -8.97
CA LEU A 53 -15.99 15.45 -7.95
C LEU A 53 -15.58 14.08 -8.51
N ALA A 54 -16.10 13.73 -9.69
CA ALA A 54 -15.75 12.47 -10.36
C ALA A 54 -14.25 12.44 -10.71
N ALA A 55 -13.69 13.54 -11.24
CA ALA A 55 -12.26 13.64 -11.53
C ALA A 55 -11.40 13.49 -10.26
N GLY A 56 -11.77 14.17 -9.16
CA GLY A 56 -11.06 14.04 -7.89
C GLY A 56 -11.13 12.63 -7.28
N GLN A 57 -12.26 11.95 -7.42
CA GLN A 57 -12.41 10.55 -7.01
C GLN A 57 -11.56 9.60 -7.85
N ILE A 58 -11.49 9.79 -9.17
CA ILE A 58 -10.65 8.97 -10.06
C ILE A 58 -9.18 9.08 -9.65
N THR A 59 -8.66 10.31 -9.48
CA THR A 59 -7.26 10.50 -9.05
C THR A 59 -6.98 9.89 -7.68
N ALA A 60 -7.92 10.00 -6.73
CA ALA A 60 -7.76 9.37 -5.42
C ALA A 60 -7.77 7.84 -5.48
N VAL A 61 -8.63 7.25 -6.31
CA VAL A 61 -8.70 5.80 -6.56
C VAL A 61 -7.42 5.31 -7.22
N ASP A 62 -6.87 6.05 -8.19
CA ASP A 62 -5.62 5.72 -8.86
C ASP A 62 -4.45 5.72 -7.86
N VAL A 63 -4.33 6.77 -7.02
CA VAL A 63 -3.29 6.85 -5.99
C VAL A 63 -3.42 5.73 -4.95
N ALA A 64 -4.64 5.43 -4.50
CA ALA A 64 -4.88 4.33 -3.57
C ALA A 64 -4.51 2.97 -4.19
N SER A 65 -4.84 2.76 -5.47
CA SER A 65 -4.50 1.56 -6.22
C SER A 65 -2.99 1.41 -6.38
N TYR A 66 -2.27 2.46 -6.78
CA TYR A 66 -0.81 2.44 -6.86
C TYR A 66 -0.16 2.14 -5.52
N ARG A 67 -0.64 2.78 -4.44
CA ARG A 67 -0.13 2.53 -3.08
C ARG A 67 -0.35 1.06 -2.68
N HIS A 68 -1.54 0.53 -2.94
CA HIS A 68 -1.85 -0.87 -2.68
C HIS A 68 -0.92 -1.81 -3.47
N THR A 69 -0.73 -1.56 -4.77
CA THR A 69 0.17 -2.37 -5.62
C THR A 69 1.61 -2.33 -5.09
N ILE A 70 2.12 -1.16 -4.71
CA ILE A 70 3.48 -1.02 -4.15
C ILE A 70 3.60 -1.85 -2.85
N HIS A 71 2.64 -1.74 -1.94
CA HIS A 71 2.65 -2.53 -0.71
C HIS A 71 2.59 -4.04 -0.97
N SER A 72 1.73 -4.46 -1.89
CA SER A 72 1.58 -5.88 -2.26
C SER A 72 2.88 -6.44 -2.87
N LEU A 73 3.53 -5.68 -3.75
CA LEU A 73 4.82 -6.08 -4.34
C LEU A 73 5.93 -6.13 -3.29
N ARG A 74 6.02 -5.12 -2.41
CA ARG A 74 7.00 -5.11 -1.31
C ARG A 74 6.80 -6.33 -0.40
N PHE A 75 5.57 -6.62 -0.02
CA PHE A 75 5.25 -7.79 0.80
C PHE A 75 5.60 -9.11 0.11
N ALA A 76 5.31 -9.25 -1.18
CA ALA A 76 5.68 -10.44 -1.94
C ALA A 76 7.20 -10.66 -2.00
N LEU A 77 7.98 -9.59 -2.17
CA LEU A 77 9.45 -9.65 -2.16
C LEU A 77 9.99 -10.06 -0.79
N ILE A 78 9.50 -9.43 0.29
CA ILE A 78 9.87 -9.77 1.67
C ILE A 78 9.60 -11.25 1.92
N ARG A 79 8.41 -11.73 1.57
CA ARG A 79 8.02 -13.12 1.74
C ARG A 79 8.95 -14.06 0.97
N HIS A 80 9.26 -13.73 -0.28
CA HIS A 80 10.12 -14.58 -1.11
C HIS A 80 11.55 -14.69 -0.55
N VAL A 81 12.12 -13.58 -0.08
CA VAL A 81 13.43 -13.58 0.60
C VAL A 81 13.35 -14.37 1.90
N ALA A 82 12.36 -14.07 2.75
CA ALA A 82 12.22 -14.71 4.05
C ALA A 82 12.02 -16.22 3.96
N GLU A 83 11.13 -16.70 3.08
CA GLU A 83 10.92 -18.13 2.83
C GLU A 83 12.17 -18.76 2.21
N GLY A 84 12.87 -18.06 1.30
CA GLY A 84 14.13 -18.54 0.72
C GLY A 84 15.24 -18.71 1.76
N LEU A 85 15.35 -17.79 2.72
CA LEU A 85 16.29 -17.89 3.84
C LEU A 85 15.89 -19.00 4.82
N ALA A 86 14.66 -18.96 5.32
CA ALA A 86 14.16 -19.88 6.34
C ALA A 86 14.12 -21.34 5.85
N LEU A 87 13.60 -21.58 4.65
CA LEU A 87 13.25 -22.91 4.13
C LEU A 87 14.30 -23.50 3.18
N SER A 88 15.39 -22.79 2.89
CA SER A 88 16.46 -23.32 2.05
C SER A 88 17.05 -24.60 2.65
N ALA A 89 17.06 -25.67 1.86
CA ALA A 89 17.69 -26.94 2.22
C ALA A 89 19.18 -26.98 1.85
N THR A 90 19.62 -26.13 0.93
CA THR A 90 20.99 -26.08 0.41
C THR A 90 21.58 -24.68 0.51
N ASP A 91 22.90 -24.62 0.67
CA ASP A 91 23.64 -23.35 0.72
C ASP A 91 23.50 -22.54 -0.59
N GLU A 92 23.32 -23.19 -1.73
CA GLU A 92 23.12 -22.51 -3.02
C GLU A 92 21.77 -21.77 -3.08
N ALA A 93 20.68 -22.43 -2.67
CA ALA A 93 19.36 -21.81 -2.62
C ALA A 93 19.33 -20.65 -1.60
N HIS A 94 20.02 -20.82 -0.47
CA HIS A 94 20.21 -19.78 0.53
C HIS A 94 20.97 -18.57 -0.04
N GLN A 95 22.07 -18.81 -0.75
CA GLN A 95 22.85 -17.74 -1.39
C GLN A 95 22.03 -16.94 -2.41
N HIS A 96 21.12 -17.59 -3.13
CA HIS A 96 20.20 -16.89 -4.04
C HIS A 96 19.29 -15.93 -3.27
N ALA A 97 18.71 -16.35 -2.15
CA ALA A 97 17.88 -15.48 -1.29
C ALA A 97 18.70 -14.31 -0.71
N CYS A 98 19.91 -14.56 -0.22
CA CYS A 98 20.83 -13.50 0.22
C CYS A 98 21.26 -12.57 -0.94
N GLY A 99 21.35 -13.08 -2.16
CA GLY A 99 21.64 -12.29 -3.35
C GLY A 99 20.50 -11.34 -3.69
N LEU A 100 19.26 -11.84 -3.61
CA LEU A 100 18.06 -11.02 -3.78
C LEU A 100 17.95 -9.94 -2.70
N ALA A 101 18.18 -10.27 -1.43
CA ALA A 101 18.20 -9.28 -0.34
C ALA A 101 19.20 -8.15 -0.62
N ARG A 102 20.45 -8.50 -0.95
CA ARG A 102 21.50 -7.52 -1.30
C ARG A 102 21.14 -6.66 -2.52
N TYR A 103 20.49 -7.26 -3.53
CA TYR A 103 20.00 -6.50 -4.66
C TYR A 103 18.92 -5.49 -4.24
N LEU A 104 17.99 -5.90 -3.39
CA LEU A 104 16.93 -5.02 -2.88
C LEU A 104 17.50 -3.88 -2.02
N ASP A 105 18.52 -4.14 -1.22
CA ASP A 105 19.23 -3.09 -0.50
C ASP A 105 19.95 -2.10 -1.43
N SER A 106 20.51 -2.60 -2.55
CA SER A 106 21.18 -1.74 -3.53
C SER A 106 20.23 -0.76 -4.24
N VAL A 107 18.93 -1.02 -4.20
CA VAL A 107 17.87 -0.14 -4.72
C VAL A 107 17.08 0.55 -3.59
N ASP A 108 17.69 0.68 -2.41
CA ASP A 108 17.15 1.37 -1.23
C ASP A 108 15.81 0.82 -0.69
N LEU A 109 15.49 -0.45 -0.96
CA LEU A 109 14.27 -1.07 -0.43
C LEU A 109 14.40 -1.52 1.02
N ASN A 110 15.63 -1.64 1.57
CA ASN A 110 16.00 -2.04 2.94
C ASN A 110 14.91 -2.89 3.62
N ILE A 111 15.00 -4.20 3.42
CA ILE A 111 13.95 -5.14 3.79
C ILE A 111 14.32 -6.05 4.97
N ASP A 112 15.54 -5.96 5.48
CA ASP A 112 16.07 -6.89 6.48
C ASP A 112 15.18 -6.99 7.72
N ARG A 113 14.70 -5.83 8.20
CA ARG A 113 13.83 -5.77 9.38
C ARG A 113 12.48 -6.43 9.12
N GLU A 114 11.89 -6.22 7.96
CA GLU A 114 10.61 -6.83 7.60
C GLU A 114 10.74 -8.32 7.30
N VAL A 115 11.87 -8.74 6.74
CA VAL A 115 12.23 -10.14 6.56
C VAL A 115 12.35 -10.82 7.93
N ASP A 116 13.13 -10.25 8.85
CA ASP A 116 13.26 -10.76 10.23
C ASP A 116 11.89 -10.87 10.92
N ALA A 117 11.05 -9.85 10.79
CA ALA A 117 9.70 -9.87 11.36
C ALA A 117 8.80 -10.95 10.73
N TYR A 118 8.92 -11.20 9.43
CA TYR A 118 8.18 -12.28 8.78
C TYR A 118 8.69 -13.65 9.23
N ILE A 119 10.00 -13.84 9.34
CA ILE A 119 10.62 -15.07 9.80
C ILE A 119 10.21 -15.38 11.24
N ASP A 120 10.17 -14.36 12.11
CA ASP A 120 9.65 -14.48 13.48
C ASP A 120 8.20 -15.01 13.48
N SER A 121 7.37 -14.49 12.57
CA SER A 121 5.97 -14.93 12.42
C SER A 121 5.81 -16.38 11.96
N LEU A 122 6.83 -16.97 11.32
CA LEU A 122 6.82 -18.40 10.96
C LEU A 122 7.04 -19.31 12.17
N GLY A 123 7.57 -18.79 13.28
CA GLY A 123 7.80 -19.54 14.52
C GLY A 123 8.82 -20.68 14.39
N GLN A 124 9.67 -20.64 13.36
CA GLN A 124 10.63 -21.71 13.05
C GLN A 124 11.98 -21.53 13.75
N PHE A 125 12.32 -20.32 14.18
CA PHE A 125 13.61 -19.97 14.77
C PHE A 125 13.43 -19.34 16.14
N SER A 126 14.38 -19.57 17.04
CA SER A 126 14.44 -18.88 18.34
C SER A 126 14.94 -17.44 18.19
N ASP A 127 15.85 -17.21 17.23
CA ASP A 127 16.24 -15.88 16.76
C ASP A 127 16.04 -15.84 15.23
N PRO A 128 15.17 -14.96 14.68
CA PRO A 128 14.95 -14.83 13.25
C PRO A 128 16.24 -14.58 12.46
N ARG A 129 17.25 -13.98 13.09
CA ARG A 129 18.54 -13.70 12.45
C ARG A 129 19.32 -14.95 12.09
N ASP A 130 19.03 -16.07 12.74
CA ASP A 130 19.67 -17.35 12.42
C ASP A 130 19.31 -17.82 11.02
N ALA A 131 18.15 -17.42 10.48
CA ALA A 131 17.76 -17.75 9.13
C ALA A 131 18.70 -17.16 8.07
N TRP A 132 19.49 -16.14 8.39
CA TRP A 132 20.50 -15.55 7.49
C TRP A 132 21.80 -16.37 7.42
N LEU A 133 22.03 -17.26 8.38
CA LEU A 133 23.12 -18.22 8.33
C LEU A 133 22.81 -19.29 7.28
N ASN A 134 23.83 -19.72 6.53
CA ASN A 134 23.65 -20.80 5.58
C ASN A 134 23.14 -22.08 6.30
N PRO A 135 22.37 -22.94 5.63
CA PRO A 135 21.85 -24.18 6.21
C PRO A 135 22.91 -25.00 6.95
N THR A 136 24.13 -25.06 6.40
CA THR A 136 25.26 -25.74 7.04
C THR A 136 25.64 -25.13 8.40
N ALA A 137 25.79 -23.81 8.51
CA ALA A 137 26.11 -23.17 9.78
C ALA A 137 24.94 -23.21 10.76
N ARG A 138 23.69 -23.10 10.29
CA ARG A 138 22.51 -23.29 11.14
C ARG A 138 22.52 -24.67 11.80
N ARG A 139 22.81 -25.71 11.03
CA ARG A 139 22.91 -27.07 11.56
C ARG A 139 24.05 -27.22 12.56
N ALA A 140 25.22 -26.67 12.26
CA ALA A 140 26.35 -26.68 13.18
C ALA A 140 26.05 -25.94 14.50
N LYS A 141 25.34 -24.80 14.43
CA LYS A 141 24.86 -24.06 15.60
C LYS A 141 23.89 -24.90 16.42
N TRP A 142 22.88 -25.48 15.77
CA TRP A 142 21.91 -26.35 16.42
C TRP A 142 22.58 -27.55 17.12
N ASP A 143 23.52 -28.21 16.46
CA ASP A 143 24.25 -29.35 17.01
C ASP A 143 25.13 -28.95 18.21
N ALA A 144 25.66 -27.72 18.23
CA ALA A 144 26.43 -27.18 19.35
C ALA A 144 25.53 -26.81 20.55
N GLU A 145 24.32 -26.33 20.30
CA GLU A 145 23.36 -25.93 21.34
C GLU A 145 22.63 -27.14 21.93
N MET A 146 22.30 -28.13 21.10
CA MET A 146 21.76 -29.41 21.53
C MET A 146 22.87 -30.31 22.06
N THR A 147 23.30 -30.03 23.28
CA THR A 147 24.20 -30.93 24.03
C THR A 147 23.58 -32.33 24.03
N SER A 148 24.28 -33.32 23.47
CA SER A 148 23.76 -34.69 23.36
C SER A 148 23.30 -35.20 24.74
N PRO A 149 22.03 -35.60 24.91
CA PRO A 149 21.56 -36.18 26.18
C PRO A 149 22.26 -37.51 26.52
N TRP A 150 23.08 -38.04 25.61
CA TRP A 150 23.86 -39.27 25.76
C TRP A 150 25.38 -39.02 25.75
N GLY A 151 25.82 -37.77 25.80
CA GLY A 151 27.23 -37.44 25.93
C GLY A 151 27.76 -37.90 27.29
N SER A 152 28.57 -38.96 27.30
CA SER A 152 29.23 -39.44 28.51
C SER A 152 29.95 -38.29 29.21
N PRO A 153 29.84 -38.14 30.56
CA PRO A 153 30.64 -37.18 31.28
C PRO A 153 32.12 -37.50 31.03
N ALA A 154 32.86 -36.50 30.56
CA ALA A 154 34.30 -36.60 30.39
C ALA A 154 34.93 -36.97 31.75
N LYS A 155 35.73 -38.04 31.76
CA LYS A 155 36.57 -38.44 32.90
C LYS A 155 37.70 -37.44 33.12
#